data_AF-A0A2D5RZ71-F1
#
_entry.id   AF-A0A2D5RZ71-F1
#
_cell.length_a   1.000
_cell.length_b   1.000
_cell.length_c   1.000
_cell.angle_alpha   90.00
_cell.angle_beta   90.00
_cell.angle_gamma   90.00
#
_symmetry.space_group_name_H-M   'P 1'
#
loop_
_entity.id
_entity.type
_entity.pdbx_description
1 polymer ?
#
loop_
_entity_poly.entity_id
_entity_poly.type
_entity_poly.pdbx_seq_one_letter_code
_entity_poly.pdbx_strand_id
1 'polypeptide(L)'
;MMANKEMNNLLDDIMIEHIANAHVSELMAEYKLTSDEIKTTQARLLHRVKECKQQNKKARLTEARAKLEAEKKKHETVDVMGYLAKKGKDAKEVLIELLMQQILPENLTLAFREGKEFKDEDANQIVANLIAMGVIKVDDKGD
;
A
#
# COMPACT_ATOMS: atom_id res chain seq x y z
N MET A 1 14.95 4.81 6.63
CA MET A 1 15.01 6.07 5.84
C MET A 1 13.65 6.74 5.58
N MET A 2 12.50 6.07 5.67
CA MET A 2 11.19 6.72 5.42
C MET A 2 10.73 7.69 6.53
N ALA A 3 11.04 7.40 7.80
CA ALA A 3 10.64 8.25 8.93
C ALA A 3 11.19 9.69 8.84
N ASN A 4 12.43 9.86 8.37
CA ASN A 4 13.01 11.20 8.15
C ASN A 4 12.30 11.96 7.03
N LYS A 5 11.81 11.27 6.00
CA LYS A 5 11.12 11.92 4.88
C LYS A 5 9.73 12.40 5.30
N GLU A 6 9.01 11.63 6.11
CA GLU A 6 7.70 12.02 6.63
C GLU A 6 7.79 13.14 7.65
N MET A 7 8.79 13.12 8.53
CA MET A 7 9.06 14.18 9.50
C MET A 7 9.46 15.50 8.80
N ASN A 8 10.29 15.44 7.75
CA ASN A 8 10.65 16.63 6.97
C ASN A 8 9.43 17.23 6.25
N ASN A 9 8.56 16.39 5.66
CA ASN A 9 7.32 16.88 5.03
C ASN A 9 6.38 17.57 6.03
N LEU A 10 6.33 17.09 7.28
CA LEU A 10 5.52 17.72 8.33
C LEU A 10 6.09 19.09 8.73
N LEU A 11 7.41 19.20 8.85
CA LEU A 11 8.08 20.47 9.16
C LEU A 11 7.87 21.48 8.03
N ASP A 12 7.99 21.05 6.78
CA ASP A 12 7.73 21.91 5.61
C ASP A 12 6.27 22.39 5.60
N ASP A 13 5.31 21.52 5.93
CA ASP A 13 3.90 21.89 6.02
C ASP A 13 3.62 22.92 7.11
N ILE A 14 4.23 22.76 8.29
CA ILE A 14 4.12 23.71 9.41
C ILE A 14 4.72 25.07 9.03
N MET A 15 5.89 25.06 8.38
CA MET A 15 6.57 26.30 7.96
C MET A 15 5.78 27.03 6.86
N ILE A 16 5.21 26.29 5.90
CA ILE A 16 4.36 26.86 4.85
C ILE A 16 3.11 27.49 5.46
N GLU A 17 2.46 26.83 6.42
CA GLU A 17 1.30 27.40 7.11
C GLU A 17 1.67 28.62 7.95
N HIS A 18 2.82 28.61 8.60
CA HIS A 18 3.31 29.75 9.36
C HIS A 18 3.57 30.98 8.47
N ILE A 19 4.24 30.79 7.33
CA ILE A 19 4.51 31.86 6.36
C ILE A 19 3.22 32.37 5.73
N ALA A 20 2.33 31.45 5.34
CA ALA A 20 1.09 31.80 4.66
C ALA A 20 0.10 32.56 5.57
N ASN A 21 0.19 32.34 6.89
CA ASN A 21 -0.65 33.00 7.89
C ASN A 21 0.10 34.05 8.72
N ALA A 22 1.30 34.47 8.30
CA ALA A 22 2.06 35.51 8.99
C ALA A 22 1.24 36.81 9.11
N HIS A 23 1.40 37.52 10.22
CA HIS A 23 0.59 38.71 10.50
C HIS A 23 0.86 39.80 9.47
N VAL A 24 -0.19 40.27 8.82
CA VAL A 24 -0.11 41.31 7.78
C VAL A 24 0.60 42.56 8.29
N SER A 25 0.41 42.93 9.56
CA SER A 25 1.07 44.09 10.19
C SER A 25 2.60 43.95 10.26
N GLU A 26 3.12 42.75 10.50
CA GLU A 26 4.56 42.48 10.56
C GLU A 26 5.17 42.56 9.14
N LEU A 27 4.48 41.97 8.16
CA LEU A 27 4.89 42.00 6.75
C LEU A 27 4.80 43.41 6.14
N MET A 28 3.81 44.22 6.55
CA MET A 28 3.71 45.62 6.12
C MET A 28 4.90 46.45 6.62
N ALA A 29 5.30 46.25 7.88
CA ALA A 29 6.42 46.96 8.49
C ALA A 29 7.77 46.58 7.86
N GLU A 30 7.96 45.30 7.54
CA GLU A 30 9.23 44.77 7.02
C GLU A 30 9.40 45.04 5.51
N TYR A 31 8.33 44.91 4.72
CA TYR A 31 8.40 44.96 3.25
C TYR A 31 7.83 46.22 2.61
N LYS A 32 7.29 47.18 3.41
CA LYS A 32 6.65 48.41 2.92
C LYS A 32 5.56 48.16 1.86
N LEU A 33 4.85 47.04 1.98
CA LEU A 33 3.74 46.67 1.11
C LEU A 33 2.40 47.12 1.70
N THR A 34 1.39 47.24 0.85
CA THR A 34 0.02 47.49 1.31
C THR A 34 -0.63 46.21 1.85
N SER A 35 -1.62 46.38 2.72
CA SER A 35 -2.39 45.26 3.29
C SER A 35 -3.01 44.36 2.21
N ASP A 36 -3.48 44.95 1.11
CA ASP A 36 -4.13 44.23 0.02
C ASP A 36 -3.14 43.43 -0.84
N GLU A 37 -1.94 43.96 -1.09
CA GLU A 37 -0.88 43.23 -1.79
C GLU A 37 -0.42 41.99 -1.00
N ILE A 38 -0.29 42.13 0.33
CA ILE A 38 0.09 41.02 1.22
C ILE A 38 -1.00 39.96 1.23
N LYS A 39 -2.26 40.34 1.46
CA LYS A 39 -3.39 39.39 1.48
C LYS A 39 -3.54 38.65 0.16
N THR A 40 -3.39 39.35 -0.97
CA THR A 40 -3.47 38.76 -2.31
C THR A 40 -2.35 37.74 -2.53
N THR A 41 -1.14 38.06 -2.05
CA THR A 41 0.03 37.18 -2.17
C THR A 41 -0.10 35.95 -1.27
N GLN A 42 -0.53 36.12 -0.02
CA GLN A 42 -0.80 35.01 0.91
C GLN A 42 -1.89 34.07 0.38
N ALA A 43 -3.00 34.62 -0.14
CA ALA A 43 -4.06 33.84 -0.73
C ALA A 43 -3.57 33.02 -1.95
N ARG A 44 -2.73 33.62 -2.81
CA ARG A 44 -2.14 32.93 -3.96
C ARG A 44 -1.19 31.81 -3.53
N LEU A 45 -0.40 32.02 -2.49
CA LEU A 45 0.49 31.01 -1.92
C LEU A 45 -0.32 29.83 -1.37
N LEU A 46 -1.33 30.10 -0.53
CA LEU A 46 -2.22 29.09 0.03
C LEU A 46 -2.90 28.25 -1.05
N HIS A 47 -3.39 28.91 -2.11
CA HIS A 47 -4.02 28.22 -3.23
C HIS A 47 -3.05 27.24 -3.91
N ARG A 48 -1.84 27.70 -4.26
CA ARG A 48 -0.83 26.87 -4.94
C ARG A 48 -0.37 25.71 -4.06
N VAL A 49 -0.19 25.95 -2.77
CA VAL A 49 0.17 24.91 -1.79
C VAL A 49 -0.94 23.84 -1.76
N LYS A 50 -2.20 24.26 -1.67
CA LYS A 50 -3.35 23.35 -1.66
C LYS A 50 -3.43 22.51 -2.94
N GLU A 51 -3.25 23.13 -4.11
CA GLU A 51 -3.22 22.43 -5.39
C GLU A 51 -2.09 21.40 -5.45
N CYS A 52 -0.88 21.78 -5.03
CA CYS A 52 0.27 20.88 -5.01
C CYS A 52 0.06 19.70 -4.04
N LYS A 53 -0.44 19.96 -2.83
CA LYS A 53 -0.78 18.90 -1.86
C LYS A 53 -1.83 17.95 -2.42
N GLN A 54 -2.86 18.46 -3.10
CA GLN A 54 -3.90 17.63 -3.70
C GLN A 54 -3.37 16.78 -4.86
N GLN A 55 -2.53 17.34 -5.73
CA GLN A 55 -1.89 16.60 -6.82
C GLN A 55 -0.98 15.49 -6.29
N ASN A 56 -0.14 15.79 -5.30
CA ASN A 56 0.74 14.80 -4.67
C ASN A 56 -0.05 13.69 -3.98
N LYS A 57 -1.13 14.02 -3.26
CA LYS A 57 -2.04 13.02 -2.67
C LYS A 57 -2.65 12.13 -3.73
N LYS A 58 -3.13 12.70 -4.84
CA LYS A 58 -3.71 11.95 -5.95
C LYS A 58 -2.67 11.00 -6.57
N ALA A 59 -1.46 11.49 -6.87
CA ALA A 59 -0.39 10.69 -7.43
C ALA A 59 -0.01 9.50 -6.52
N ARG A 60 0.16 9.74 -5.21
CA ARG A 60 0.43 8.68 -4.23
C ARG A 60 -0.64 7.61 -4.21
N LEU A 61 -1.92 8.01 -4.23
CA LEU A 61 -3.04 7.06 -4.24
C LEU A 61 -3.11 6.28 -5.55
N THR A 62 -2.88 6.93 -6.69
CA THR A 62 -2.84 6.25 -7.99
C THR A 62 -1.71 5.22 -8.05
N GLU A 63 -0.52 5.57 -7.56
CA GLU A 63 0.62 4.65 -7.49
C GLU A 63 0.33 3.47 -6.55
N ALA A 64 -0.22 3.74 -5.37
CA ALA A 64 -0.61 2.68 -4.42
C ALA A 64 -1.67 1.74 -5.02
N ARG A 65 -2.65 2.29 -5.74
CA ARG A 65 -3.66 1.49 -6.45
C ARG A 65 -3.04 0.66 -7.56
N ALA A 66 -2.12 1.22 -8.35
CA ALA A 66 -1.43 0.47 -9.39
C ALA A 66 -0.60 -0.70 -8.83
N LYS A 67 0.10 -0.48 -7.70
CA LYS A 67 0.84 -1.53 -6.99
C LYS A 67 -0.11 -2.62 -6.47
N LEU A 68 -1.23 -2.25 -5.87
CA LEU A 68 -2.24 -3.20 -5.39
C LEU A 68 -2.81 -4.05 -6.53
N GLU A 69 -3.16 -3.43 -7.65
CA GLU A 69 -3.67 -4.16 -8.82
C GLU A 69 -2.60 -5.07 -9.45
N ALA A 70 -1.33 -4.68 -9.44
CA ALA A 70 -0.24 -5.54 -9.88
C ALA A 70 -0.08 -6.78 -8.99
N GLU A 71 -0.18 -6.63 -7.67
CA GLU A 71 -0.15 -7.78 -6.75
C GLU A 71 -1.38 -8.67 -6.93
N LYS A 72 -2.59 -8.11 -7.06
CA LYS A 72 -3.80 -8.90 -7.35
C LYS A 72 -3.66 -9.77 -8.59
N LYS A 73 -3.10 -9.22 -9.68
CA LYS A 73 -2.88 -9.98 -10.91
C LYS A 73 -1.97 -11.19 -10.70
N LYS A 74 -0.95 -11.09 -9.84
CA LYS A 74 -0.10 -12.26 -9.49
C LYS A 74 -0.90 -13.37 -8.83
N HIS A 75 -1.88 -13.02 -7.99
CA HIS A 75 -2.77 -13.99 -7.36
C HIS A 75 -3.74 -14.64 -8.36
N GLU A 76 -4.22 -13.90 -9.36
CA GLU A 76 -5.13 -14.42 -10.40
C GLU A 76 -4.43 -15.35 -11.40
N THR A 77 -3.11 -15.21 -11.59
CA THR A 77 -2.34 -16.02 -12.56
C THR A 77 -1.85 -17.37 -12.03
N VAL A 78 -2.18 -17.75 -10.79
CA VAL A 78 -1.68 -18.99 -10.19
C VAL A 78 -2.47 -20.20 -10.71
N ASP A 79 -1.80 -21.09 -11.46
CA ASP A 79 -2.36 -22.39 -11.84
C ASP A 79 -2.26 -23.41 -10.69
N VAL A 80 -3.17 -23.27 -9.72
CA VAL A 80 -3.26 -24.19 -8.57
C VAL A 80 -3.56 -25.61 -9.03
N MET A 81 -4.47 -25.77 -10.01
CA MET A 81 -4.90 -27.08 -10.48
C MET A 81 -3.74 -27.83 -11.14
N GLY A 82 -2.96 -27.15 -12.00
CA GLY A 82 -1.75 -27.73 -12.59
C GLY A 82 -0.68 -28.07 -11.56
N TYR A 83 -0.50 -27.23 -10.52
CA TYR A 83 0.42 -27.53 -9.42
C TYR A 83 0.01 -28.79 -8.63
N LEU A 84 -1.27 -28.88 -8.22
CA LEU A 84 -1.80 -30.01 -7.47
C LEU A 84 -1.73 -31.30 -8.31
N ALA A 85 -2.07 -31.23 -9.60
CA ALA A 85 -1.96 -32.36 -10.52
C ALA A 85 -0.52 -32.86 -10.67
N LYS A 86 0.46 -31.96 -10.81
CA LYS A 86 1.89 -32.33 -10.85
C LYS A 86 2.37 -32.98 -9.54
N LYS A 87 1.84 -32.55 -8.40
CA LYS A 87 2.16 -33.14 -7.09
C LYS A 87 1.44 -34.45 -6.81
N GLY A 88 0.34 -34.72 -7.53
CA GLY A 88 -0.52 -35.88 -7.29
C GLY A 88 -1.20 -35.87 -5.91
N LYS A 89 -1.42 -34.67 -5.34
CA LYS A 89 -1.97 -34.46 -4.00
C LYS A 89 -3.11 -33.47 -4.04
N ASP A 90 -4.03 -33.58 -3.09
CA ASP A 90 -5.06 -32.57 -2.91
C ASP A 90 -4.52 -31.32 -2.17
N ALA A 91 -5.28 -30.22 -2.20
CA ALA A 91 -4.85 -28.99 -1.55
C ALA A 91 -4.74 -29.12 -0.03
N LYS A 92 -5.54 -29.97 0.61
CA LYS A 92 -5.52 -30.17 2.07
C LYS A 92 -4.25 -30.90 2.48
N GLU A 93 -3.87 -31.96 1.75
CA GLU A 93 -2.64 -32.71 1.91
C GLU A 93 -1.42 -31.80 1.75
N VAL A 94 -1.40 -30.93 0.73
CA VAL A 94 -0.33 -29.94 0.54
C VAL A 94 -0.23 -28.99 1.73
N LEU A 95 -1.37 -28.48 2.24
CA LEU A 95 -1.36 -27.59 3.41
C LEU A 95 -0.88 -28.29 4.68
N ILE A 96 -1.27 -29.55 4.89
CA ILE A 96 -0.80 -30.37 6.01
C ILE A 96 0.72 -30.57 5.91
N GLU A 97 1.24 -30.87 4.71
CA GLU A 97 2.69 -31.03 4.51
C GLU A 97 3.46 -29.75 4.80
N LEU A 98 2.97 -28.60 4.34
CA LEU A 98 3.61 -27.31 4.60
C LEU A 98 3.58 -26.94 6.09
N LEU A 99 2.52 -27.32 6.80
CA LEU A 99 2.41 -27.17 8.24
C LEU A 99 3.43 -28.06 8.96
N MET A 100 3.54 -29.34 8.57
CA MET A 100 4.52 -30.27 9.13
C MET A 100 5.96 -29.83 8.87
N GLN A 101 6.22 -29.21 7.71
CA GLN A 101 7.54 -28.68 7.34
C GLN A 101 7.86 -27.32 7.99
N GLN A 102 6.90 -26.71 8.70
CA GLN A 102 7.04 -25.37 9.32
C GLN A 102 7.41 -24.26 8.31
N ILE A 103 6.95 -24.39 7.06
CA ILE A 103 7.22 -23.42 5.98
C ILE A 103 6.09 -22.37 5.90
N LEU A 104 4.95 -22.64 6.52
CA LEU A 104 3.83 -21.69 6.53
C LEU A 104 4.21 -20.39 7.25
N PRO A 105 3.82 -19.22 6.72
CA PRO A 105 4.07 -17.95 7.37
C PRO A 105 3.48 -17.90 8.78
N GLU A 106 4.22 -17.37 9.76
CA GLU A 106 3.75 -17.25 11.16
C GLU A 106 2.46 -16.44 11.28
N ASN A 107 2.22 -15.53 10.34
CA ASN A 107 1.03 -14.69 10.26
C ASN A 107 -0.09 -15.26 9.37
N LEU A 108 0.02 -16.50 8.91
CA LEU A 108 -1.04 -17.18 8.17
C LEU A 108 -2.24 -17.39 9.10
N THR A 109 -3.14 -16.40 9.10
CA THR A 109 -4.38 -16.49 9.84
C THR A 109 -5.38 -17.24 8.97
N LEU A 110 -5.55 -18.53 9.24
CA LEU A 110 -6.69 -19.27 8.72
C LEU A 110 -7.93 -18.71 9.41
N ALA A 111 -8.71 -17.90 8.69
CA ALA A 111 -9.96 -17.36 9.18
C ALA A 111 -11.02 -18.48 9.25
N PHE A 112 -10.85 -19.39 10.20
CA PHE A 112 -11.88 -20.36 10.54
C PHE A 112 -13.04 -19.60 11.15
N ARG A 113 -14.16 -19.52 10.43
CA ARG A 113 -15.43 -19.14 11.03
C ARG A 113 -15.90 -20.35 11.83
N GLU A 114 -15.88 -20.26 13.15
CA GLU A 114 -16.41 -21.30 14.04
C GLU A 114 -17.79 -21.75 13.53
N GLY A 115 -17.93 -23.06 13.28
CA GLY A 115 -19.17 -23.68 12.81
C GLY A 115 -19.36 -23.76 11.28
N LYS A 116 -18.39 -23.36 10.45
CA LYS A 116 -18.40 -23.68 9.01
C LYS A 116 -17.35 -24.74 8.66
N GLU A 117 -17.79 -25.75 7.94
CA GLU A 117 -16.93 -26.81 7.39
C GLU A 117 -15.92 -26.21 6.41
N PHE A 118 -14.65 -26.60 6.56
CA PHE A 118 -13.55 -26.14 5.72
C PHE A 118 -13.63 -26.82 4.35
N LYS A 119 -13.98 -26.05 3.32
CA LYS A 119 -14.23 -26.58 1.98
C LYS A 119 -12.95 -26.73 1.19
N ASP A 120 -12.97 -27.59 0.17
CA ASP A 120 -11.83 -27.77 -0.73
C ASP A 120 -11.51 -26.50 -1.53
N GLU A 121 -12.53 -25.67 -1.80
CA GLU A 121 -12.37 -24.33 -2.39
C GLU A 121 -11.51 -23.42 -1.50
N ASP A 122 -11.71 -23.47 -0.18
CA ASP A 122 -10.94 -22.68 0.78
C ASP A 122 -9.48 -23.16 0.78
N ALA A 123 -9.25 -24.48 0.75
CA ALA A 123 -7.91 -25.08 0.67
C ALA A 123 -7.18 -24.67 -0.62
N ASN A 124 -7.87 -24.75 -1.77
CA ASN A 124 -7.32 -24.33 -3.07
C ASN A 124 -6.93 -22.85 -3.05
N GLN A 125 -7.76 -21.98 -2.46
CA GLN A 125 -7.47 -20.55 -2.36
C GLN A 125 -6.25 -20.27 -1.48
N ILE A 126 -6.07 -21.01 -0.38
CA ILE A 126 -4.90 -20.88 0.49
C ILE A 126 -3.65 -21.32 -0.25
N VAL A 127 -3.67 -22.45 -0.98
CA VAL A 127 -2.54 -22.88 -1.81
C VAL A 127 -2.21 -21.86 -2.90
N ALA A 128 -3.23 -21.28 -3.56
CA ALA A 128 -3.05 -20.18 -4.52
C ALA A 128 -2.28 -19.01 -3.91
N ASN A 129 -2.72 -18.59 -2.72
CA ASN A 129 -2.10 -17.47 -2.01
C ASN A 129 -0.66 -17.80 -1.61
N LEU A 130 -0.38 -19.01 -1.14
CA LEU A 130 0.96 -19.43 -0.76
C LEU A 130 1.93 -19.50 -1.96
N ILE A 131 1.46 -19.90 -3.15
CA ILE A 131 2.24 -19.82 -4.39
C ILE A 131 2.48 -18.37 -4.80
N ALA A 132 1.44 -17.53 -4.80
CA ALA A 132 1.55 -16.12 -5.17
C ALA A 132 2.50 -15.34 -4.24
N MET A 133 2.53 -15.70 -2.95
CA MET A 133 3.47 -15.15 -1.96
C MET A 133 4.90 -15.71 -2.10
N GLY A 134 5.12 -16.70 -2.98
CA GLY A 134 6.43 -17.33 -3.20
C GLY A 134 6.87 -18.30 -2.10
N VAL A 135 5.96 -18.67 -1.19
CA VAL A 135 6.21 -19.67 -0.12
C VAL A 135 6.33 -21.06 -0.74
N ILE A 136 5.44 -21.38 -1.68
CA ILE A 136 5.49 -22.59 -2.49
C ILE A 136 6.17 -22.23 -3.81
N LYS A 137 7.33 -22.84 -4.06
CA LYS A 137 7.98 -22.74 -5.37
C LYS A 137 7.33 -23.75 -6.31
N VAL A 138 6.65 -23.26 -7.34
CA VAL A 138 6.22 -24.08 -8.46
C VAL A 138 7.42 -24.20 -9.38
N ASP A 139 8.04 -25.38 -9.43
CA ASP A 139 9.08 -25.65 -10.42
C ASP A 139 8.43 -25.62 -11.81
N ASP A 140 8.64 -24.52 -12.52
CA ASP A 140 8.19 -24.33 -13.90
C ASP A 140 9.21 -24.86 -14.92
N LYS A 141 10.18 -25.65 -14.45
CA LYS A 141 11.02 -26.45 -15.34
C LYS A 141 10.22 -27.67 -15.79
N GLY A 142 9.39 -27.47 -16.80
CA GLY A 142 9.04 -28.55 -17.72
C GLY A 142 10.31 -28.95 -18.47
N ASP A 143 10.56 -30.27 -18.52
CA ASP A 143 11.24 -30.90 -19.65
C ASP A 143 10.53 -30.57 -20.97
#